data_AF-A0A2M9ERB9-F1
#
_entry.id   AF-A0A2M9ERB9-F1
#
_cell.length_a   1.000
_cell.length_b   1.000
_cell.length_c   1.000
_cell.angle_alpha   90.00
_cell.angle_beta   90.00
_cell.angle_gamma   90.00
#
_symmetry.space_group_name_H-M   'P 1'
#
loop_
_entity.id
_entity.type
_entity.pdbx_description
1 polymer ?
#
loop_
_entity_poly.entity_id
_entity_poly.type
_entity_poly.pdbx_seq_one_letter_code
_entity_poly.pdbx_strand_id
1 'polypeptide(L)'
;MKTKHYMQYSCPRQQQGMGMIEVLIAVLIMAVGLLGVAALQAVALRNVGSSAERTQAVAQAYTALDMLRANRDGAKGGAYNRNWAQGTASASPDLNTTAGWLSNLVATVSPTAEGRIECDSNSVCTVGVRWDEARATGGSAAQIFEITSRLE
;
A
#
# COMPACT_ATOMS: atom_id res chain seq x y z
N MET A 1 23.25 69.89 -25.91
CA MET A 1 23.06 68.67 -25.10
C MET A 1 23.62 67.50 -25.92
N LYS A 2 24.84 67.01 -25.63
CA LYS A 2 25.51 65.95 -26.42
C LYS A 2 25.35 64.60 -25.71
N THR A 3 24.66 63.66 -26.35
CA THR A 3 24.51 62.27 -25.90
C THR A 3 25.76 61.46 -26.27
N LYS A 4 26.43 60.87 -25.27
CA LYS A 4 27.53 59.92 -25.46
C LYS A 4 26.96 58.55 -25.81
N HIS A 5 27.18 58.09 -27.04
CA HIS A 5 26.96 56.69 -27.42
C HIS A 5 28.15 55.85 -26.96
N TYR A 6 27.92 54.91 -26.04
CA TYR A 6 28.90 53.92 -25.65
C TYR A 6 28.81 52.75 -26.64
N MET A 7 29.86 52.53 -27.44
CA MET A 7 30.01 51.33 -28.26
C MET A 7 30.23 50.14 -27.31
N GLN A 8 29.20 49.31 -27.16
CA GLN A 8 29.28 48.01 -26.49
C GLN A 8 30.06 47.06 -27.40
N TYR A 9 31.29 46.73 -27.02
CA TYR A 9 32.08 45.68 -27.65
C TYR A 9 31.63 44.32 -27.10
N SER A 10 30.74 43.64 -27.83
CA SER A 10 30.42 42.23 -27.58
C SER A 10 31.61 41.39 -28.06
N CYS A 11 32.45 40.91 -27.13
CA CYS A 11 33.48 39.94 -27.48
C CYS A 11 32.81 38.60 -27.80
N PRO A 12 32.99 38.03 -29.00
CA PRO A 12 32.42 36.74 -29.34
C PRO A 12 33.08 35.66 -28.48
N ARG A 13 32.30 34.98 -27.64
CA ARG A 13 32.76 33.78 -26.91
C ARG A 13 33.13 32.73 -27.96
N GLN A 14 34.40 32.33 -27.99
CA GLN A 14 34.85 31.21 -28.82
C GLN A 14 34.19 29.93 -28.30
N GLN A 15 33.31 29.34 -29.11
CA GLN A 15 32.76 28.01 -28.88
C GLN A 15 33.87 26.99 -29.10
N GLN A 16 34.50 26.52 -28.02
CA GLN A 16 35.36 25.34 -28.08
C GLN A 16 34.46 24.12 -28.31
N GLY A 17 34.68 23.40 -29.39
CA GLY A 17 33.90 22.20 -29.73
C GLY A 17 34.01 21.15 -28.62
N MET A 18 32.90 20.49 -28.30
CA MET A 18 32.88 19.45 -27.27
C MET A 18 33.69 18.25 -27.74
N GLY A 19 34.61 17.76 -26.91
CA GLY A 19 35.40 16.58 -27.24
C GLY A 19 34.54 15.32 -27.27
N MET A 20 34.84 14.35 -28.14
CA MET A 20 34.15 13.05 -28.15
C MET A 20 34.17 12.35 -26.78
N ILE A 21 35.26 12.51 -26.03
CA ILE A 21 35.41 11.96 -24.68
C ILE A 21 34.45 12.63 -23.69
N GLU A 22 34.19 13.92 -23.82
CA GLU A 22 33.30 14.69 -22.94
C GLU A 22 31.85 14.20 -23.09
N VAL A 23 31.40 13.98 -24.32
CA VAL A 23 30.07 13.42 -24.60
C VAL A 23 29.94 11.99 -24.05
N LEU A 24 30.96 11.16 -24.21
CA LEU A 24 30.95 9.79 -23.68
C LEU A 24 30.86 9.77 -22.14
N ILE A 25 31.58 10.66 -21.46
CA ILE A 25 31.51 10.79 -20.00
C ILE A 25 30.12 11.28 -19.58
N ALA A 26 29.54 12.28 -20.27
CA ALA A 26 28.20 12.77 -19.98
C ALA A 26 27.13 11.67 -20.13
N VAL A 27 27.20 10.88 -21.20
CA VAL A 27 26.30 9.75 -21.43
C VAL A 27 26.50 8.66 -20.37
N LEU A 28 27.74 8.38 -19.95
CA LEU A 28 28.03 7.43 -18.88
C LEU A 28 27.40 7.84 -17.55
N ILE A 29 27.59 9.10 -17.14
CA ILE A 29 27.02 9.63 -15.89
C ILE A 29 25.49 9.59 -15.96
N MET A 30 24.90 10.00 -17.09
CA MET A 30 23.45 9.91 -17.31
C MET A 30 22.93 8.48 -17.22
N ALA A 31 23.62 7.52 -17.84
CA ALA A 31 23.24 6.11 -17.80
C ALA A 31 23.20 5.57 -16.36
N VAL A 32 24.24 5.85 -15.56
CA VAL A 32 24.29 5.46 -14.15
C VAL A 32 23.19 6.16 -13.33
N GLY A 33 22.96 7.46 -13.57
CA GLY A 33 21.90 8.21 -12.91
C GLY A 33 20.50 7.64 -13.17
N LEU A 34 20.19 7.29 -14.42
CA LEU A 34 18.90 6.71 -14.80
C LEU A 34 18.67 5.32 -14.19
N LEU A 35 19.72 4.50 -14.08
CA LEU A 35 19.63 3.21 -13.38
C LEU A 35 19.33 3.39 -11.88
N GLY A 36 19.93 4.41 -11.25
CA GLY A 36 19.62 4.77 -9.86
C GLY A 36 18.14 5.15 -9.68
N VAL A 37 17.60 5.99 -10.57
CA VAL A 37 16.19 6.38 -10.55
C VAL A 37 15.27 5.18 -10.77
N ALA A 38 15.59 4.29 -11.72
CA ALA A 38 14.81 3.09 -11.99
C ALA A 38 14.75 2.16 -10.76
N ALA A 39 15.87 1.99 -10.04
CA ALA A 39 15.90 1.22 -8.80
C ALA A 39 14.99 1.83 -7.72
N LEU A 40 15.04 3.16 -7.54
CA LEU A 40 14.17 3.86 -6.60
C LEU A 40 12.69 3.73 -6.98
N GLN A 41 12.35 3.83 -8.27
CA GLN A 41 10.99 3.63 -8.75
C GLN A 41 10.49 2.21 -8.46
N ALA A 42 11.33 1.18 -8.66
CA ALA A 42 10.97 -0.20 -8.36
C ALA A 42 10.68 -0.41 -6.86
N VAL A 43 11.47 0.21 -5.97
CA VAL A 43 11.23 0.17 -4.52
C VAL A 43 9.94 0.93 -4.16
N ALA A 44 9.72 2.11 -4.76
CA ALA A 44 8.52 2.90 -4.53
C ALA A 44 7.25 2.12 -4.90
N LEU A 45 7.21 1.47 -6.07
CA LEU A 45 6.07 0.66 -6.50
C LEU A 45 5.76 -0.49 -5.53
N ARG A 46 6.79 -1.17 -5.01
CA ARG A 46 6.63 -2.24 -4.02
C ARG A 46 5.99 -1.72 -2.72
N ASN A 47 6.45 -0.58 -2.23
CA ASN A 47 5.92 0.02 -1.00
C ASN A 47 4.50 0.60 -1.18
N VAL A 48 4.16 1.10 -2.38
CA VAL A 48 2.78 1.49 -2.71
C VAL A 48 1.85 0.30 -2.66
N GLY A 49 2.25 -0.84 -3.24
CA GLY A 49 1.47 -2.08 -3.18
C GLY A 49 1.17 -2.49 -1.74
N SER A 50 2.20 -2.56 -0.89
CA SER A 50 2.02 -2.97 0.51
C SER A 50 1.23 -1.96 1.35
N SER A 51 1.32 -0.67 1.03
CA SER A 51 0.48 0.36 1.65
C SER A 51 -1.00 0.20 1.26
N ALA A 52 -1.28 -0.23 0.03
CA ALA A 52 -2.64 -0.55 -0.42
C ALA A 52 -3.20 -1.79 0.30
N GLU A 53 -2.38 -2.84 0.48
CA GLU A 53 -2.76 -4.04 1.25
C GLU A 53 -3.17 -3.67 2.69
N ARG A 54 -2.35 -2.86 3.39
CA ARG A 54 -2.68 -2.32 4.73
C ARG A 54 -3.99 -1.55 4.74
N THR A 55 -4.17 -0.64 3.79
CA THR A 55 -5.36 0.21 3.70
C THR A 55 -6.60 -0.66 3.52
N GLN A 56 -6.52 -1.67 2.65
CA GLN A 56 -7.63 -2.58 2.41
C GLN A 56 -7.90 -3.48 3.63
N ALA A 57 -6.86 -3.95 4.33
CA ALA A 57 -7.02 -4.73 5.56
C ALA A 57 -7.78 -3.94 6.63
N VAL A 58 -7.44 -2.67 6.81
CA VAL A 58 -8.15 -1.76 7.73
C VAL A 58 -9.61 -1.59 7.30
N ALA A 59 -9.85 -1.31 6.01
CA ALA A 59 -11.20 -1.16 5.48
C ALA A 59 -12.05 -2.42 5.72
N GLN A 60 -11.50 -3.62 5.47
CA GLN A 60 -12.20 -4.88 5.67
C GLN A 60 -12.43 -5.22 7.15
N ALA A 61 -11.56 -4.79 8.06
CA ALA A 61 -11.78 -4.94 9.49
C ALA A 61 -12.98 -4.10 9.97
N TYR A 62 -13.13 -2.87 9.45
CA TYR A 62 -14.31 -2.05 9.71
C TYR A 62 -15.58 -2.66 9.11
N THR A 63 -15.53 -3.16 7.87
CA THR A 63 -16.66 -3.88 7.26
C THR A 63 -17.12 -5.05 8.13
N ALA A 64 -16.20 -5.84 8.68
CA ALA A 64 -16.54 -6.92 9.60
C ALA A 64 -17.17 -6.40 10.90
N LEU A 65 -16.64 -5.32 11.50
CA LEU A 65 -17.27 -4.70 12.67
C LEU A 65 -18.71 -4.24 12.36
N ASP A 66 -18.95 -3.66 11.20
CA ASP A 66 -20.30 -3.23 10.80
C ASP A 66 -21.25 -4.42 10.60
N MET A 67 -20.75 -5.51 10.04
CA MET A 67 -21.45 -6.80 9.98
C MET A 67 -21.87 -7.30 11.38
N LEU A 68 -20.96 -7.22 12.36
CA LEU A 68 -21.24 -7.61 13.75
C LEU A 68 -22.24 -6.67 14.42
N ARG A 69 -22.18 -5.37 14.12
CA ARG A 69 -23.16 -4.37 14.61
C ARG A 69 -24.54 -4.59 14.00
N ALA A 70 -24.62 -5.07 12.77
CA ALA A 70 -25.89 -5.38 12.11
C ALA A 70 -26.60 -6.59 12.74
N ASN A 71 -25.85 -7.59 13.23
CA ASN A 71 -26.40 -8.77 13.92
C ASN A 71 -25.72 -9.00 15.27
N ARG A 72 -26.04 -8.13 16.23
CA ARG A 72 -25.41 -8.14 17.57
C ARG A 72 -25.72 -9.39 18.36
N ASP A 73 -26.96 -9.89 18.29
CA ASP A 73 -27.35 -11.08 19.05
C ASP A 73 -26.60 -12.32 18.54
N GLY A 74 -26.42 -12.43 17.21
CA GLY A 74 -25.56 -13.45 16.62
C GLY A 74 -24.09 -13.29 17.01
N ALA A 75 -23.58 -12.07 17.06
CA ALA A 75 -22.21 -11.78 17.49
C ALA A 75 -21.97 -12.19 18.96
N LYS A 76 -22.86 -11.80 19.88
CA LYS A 76 -22.81 -12.22 21.30
C LYS A 76 -22.98 -13.72 21.48
N GLY A 77 -23.80 -14.35 20.63
CA GLY A 77 -23.98 -15.80 20.57
C GLY A 77 -22.81 -16.56 19.95
N GLY A 78 -21.76 -15.85 19.48
CA GLY A 78 -20.57 -16.45 18.90
C GLY A 78 -20.74 -16.97 17.47
N ALA A 79 -21.84 -16.64 16.78
CA ALA A 79 -22.11 -17.13 15.42
C ALA A 79 -21.05 -16.69 14.39
N TYR A 80 -20.38 -15.57 14.66
CA TYR A 80 -19.32 -15.02 13.83
C TYR A 80 -17.91 -15.42 14.31
N ASN A 81 -17.79 -16.03 15.50
CA ASN A 81 -16.50 -16.32 16.10
C ASN A 81 -15.72 -17.31 15.23
N ARG A 82 -14.51 -16.90 14.86
CA ARG A 82 -13.55 -17.71 14.13
C ARG A 82 -12.16 -17.37 14.58
N ASN A 83 -11.35 -18.42 14.74
CA ASN A 83 -9.91 -18.25 14.76
C ASN A 83 -9.42 -17.87 13.34
N TRP A 84 -8.15 -17.51 13.23
CA TRP A 84 -7.50 -17.19 11.96
C TRP A 84 -7.85 -18.21 10.87
N ALA A 85 -8.54 -17.72 9.85
CA ALA A 85 -9.01 -18.54 8.75
C ALA A 85 -8.89 -17.77 7.43
N GLN A 86 -8.57 -18.52 6.38
CA GLN A 86 -8.55 -18.03 5.02
C GLN A 86 -9.89 -18.32 4.33
N GLY A 87 -10.32 -17.42 3.45
CA GLY A 87 -11.46 -17.64 2.56
C GLY A 87 -11.06 -18.31 1.26
N THR A 88 -12.03 -18.53 0.37
CA THR A 88 -11.76 -18.92 -1.02
C THR A 88 -12.00 -17.72 -1.92
N ALA A 89 -11.08 -17.44 -2.85
CA ALA A 89 -11.26 -16.35 -3.81
C ALA A 89 -12.59 -16.53 -4.55
N SER A 90 -13.44 -15.50 -4.52
CA SER A 90 -14.78 -15.50 -5.10
C SER A 90 -15.02 -14.17 -5.80
N ALA A 91 -15.58 -14.20 -7.02
CA ALA A 91 -15.87 -12.99 -7.79
C ALA A 91 -17.06 -12.18 -7.24
N SER A 92 -17.96 -12.83 -6.50
CA SER A 92 -19.15 -12.22 -5.90
C SER A 92 -19.30 -12.68 -4.44
N PRO A 93 -18.41 -12.25 -3.53
CA PRO A 93 -18.50 -12.61 -2.11
C PRO A 93 -19.74 -12.00 -1.46
N ASP A 94 -20.53 -12.80 -0.74
CA ASP A 94 -21.61 -12.27 0.11
C ASP A 94 -21.02 -11.69 1.40
N LEU A 95 -20.83 -10.37 1.40
CA LEU A 95 -20.22 -9.63 2.51
C LEU A 95 -21.09 -9.54 3.76
N ASN A 96 -22.28 -10.16 3.79
CA ASN A 96 -23.07 -10.30 5.02
C ASN A 96 -22.74 -11.58 5.80
N THR A 97 -21.92 -12.45 5.22
CA THR A 97 -21.48 -13.70 5.84
C THR A 97 -19.98 -13.65 6.15
N THR A 98 -19.56 -14.34 7.22
CA THR A 98 -18.13 -14.44 7.54
C THR A 98 -17.37 -15.16 6.42
N ALA A 99 -18.00 -16.09 5.69
CA ALA A 99 -17.37 -16.77 4.57
C ALA A 99 -17.09 -15.81 3.41
N GLY A 100 -18.08 -15.00 3.00
CA GLY A 100 -17.89 -14.01 1.95
C GLY A 100 -16.94 -12.89 2.36
N TRP A 101 -16.96 -12.45 3.62
CA TRP A 101 -15.93 -11.53 4.14
C TRP A 101 -14.52 -12.10 4.00
N LEU A 102 -14.28 -13.35 4.42
CA LEU A 102 -12.97 -13.99 4.25
C LEU A 102 -12.59 -14.15 2.77
N SER A 103 -13.54 -14.49 1.89
CA SER A 103 -13.31 -14.52 0.44
C SER A 103 -12.89 -13.16 -0.11
N ASN A 104 -13.46 -12.08 0.43
CA ASN A 104 -13.11 -10.71 0.04
C ASN A 104 -11.74 -10.26 0.55
N LEU A 105 -11.30 -10.74 1.73
CA LEU A 105 -9.93 -10.53 2.19
C LEU A 105 -8.92 -11.09 1.18
N VAL A 106 -9.14 -12.31 0.71
CA VAL A 106 -8.27 -12.97 -0.28
C VAL A 106 -8.26 -12.22 -1.61
N ALA A 107 -9.41 -11.69 -2.01
CA ALA A 107 -9.55 -10.97 -3.29
C ALA A 107 -8.96 -9.55 -3.27
N THR A 108 -9.00 -8.86 -2.13
CA THR A 108 -8.72 -7.42 -2.07
C THR A 108 -7.50 -7.06 -1.25
N VAL A 109 -7.21 -7.79 -0.17
CA VAL A 109 -6.04 -7.53 0.68
C VAL A 109 -4.83 -8.26 0.12
N SER A 110 -4.87 -9.59 0.07
CA SER A 110 -3.78 -10.42 -0.41
C SER A 110 -4.24 -11.87 -0.55
N PRO A 111 -3.69 -12.66 -1.48
CA PRO A 111 -3.97 -14.11 -1.57
C PRO A 111 -3.67 -14.90 -0.29
N THR A 112 -2.84 -14.36 0.62
CA THR A 112 -2.49 -14.97 1.91
C THR A 112 -3.30 -14.40 3.08
N ALA A 113 -4.24 -13.51 2.81
CA ALA A 113 -4.99 -12.83 3.85
C ALA A 113 -5.90 -13.80 4.62
N GLU A 114 -5.91 -13.65 5.94
CA GLU A 114 -6.77 -14.38 6.85
C GLU A 114 -7.48 -13.42 7.80
N GLY A 115 -8.67 -13.82 8.23
CA GLY A 115 -9.48 -13.07 9.18
C GLY A 115 -9.70 -13.84 10.47
N ARG A 116 -9.87 -13.10 11.56
CA ARG A 116 -10.27 -13.59 12.88
C ARG A 116 -11.38 -12.69 13.41
N ILE A 117 -12.37 -13.30 14.04
CA ILE A 117 -13.41 -12.59 14.79
C ILE A 117 -13.57 -13.27 16.12
N GLU A 118 -13.51 -12.51 17.20
CA GLU A 118 -13.76 -13.00 18.54
C GLU A 118 -14.65 -12.01 19.30
N CYS A 119 -15.88 -12.41 19.57
CA CYS A 119 -16.83 -11.69 20.39
C CYS A 119 -17.04 -12.40 21.72
N ASP A 120 -17.05 -11.62 22.80
CA ASP A 120 -17.41 -12.08 24.15
C ASP A 120 -18.91 -11.85 24.47
N SER A 121 -19.35 -12.39 25.60
CA SER A 121 -20.73 -12.21 26.09
C SER A 121 -21.04 -10.77 26.53
N ASN A 122 -20.02 -9.93 26.75
CA ASN A 122 -20.16 -8.53 27.12
C ASN A 122 -20.28 -7.60 25.90
N SER A 123 -20.44 -8.17 24.70
CA SER A 123 -20.56 -7.46 23.43
C SER A 123 -19.27 -6.75 23.02
N VAL A 124 -18.12 -7.20 23.49
CA VAL A 124 -16.81 -6.74 23.04
C VAL A 124 -16.32 -7.69 21.97
N CYS A 125 -16.12 -7.16 20.77
CA CYS A 125 -15.65 -7.93 19.62
C CYS A 125 -14.29 -7.42 19.15
N THR A 126 -13.37 -8.35 18.94
CA THR A 126 -12.08 -8.11 18.31
C THR A 126 -12.10 -8.71 16.91
N VAL A 127 -11.80 -7.88 15.92
CA VAL A 127 -11.63 -8.28 14.53
C VAL A 127 -10.16 -8.15 14.17
N GLY A 128 -9.59 -9.24 13.66
CA GLY A 128 -8.21 -9.30 13.18
C GLY A 128 -8.16 -9.61 11.69
N VAL A 129 -7.24 -8.95 10.98
CA VAL A 129 -6.86 -9.26 9.60
C VAL A 129 -5.35 -9.45 9.58
N ARG A 130 -4.88 -10.59 9.06
CA ARG A 130 -3.46 -10.88 8.90
C ARG A 130 -3.11 -11.23 7.46
N TRP A 131 -1.93 -10.86 7.00
CA TRP A 131 -1.43 -11.21 5.66
C TRP A 131 0.10 -11.21 5.60
N ASP A 132 0.64 -11.81 4.54
CA ASP A 132 2.08 -11.79 4.25
C ASP A 132 2.46 -10.51 3.50
N GLU A 133 3.34 -9.72 4.09
CA GLU A 133 3.86 -8.47 3.54
C GLU A 133 5.39 -8.50 3.36
N ALA A 134 6.03 -9.68 3.32
CA ALA A 134 7.49 -9.83 3.26
C ALA A 134 8.13 -9.19 2.00
N ARG A 135 7.32 -8.82 1.00
CA ARG A 135 7.75 -8.16 -0.24
C ARG A 135 8.03 -6.67 -0.06
N ALA A 136 7.53 -6.06 1.01
CA ALA A 136 7.75 -4.65 1.32
C ALA A 136 9.10 -4.44 2.00
N THR A 137 9.64 -3.22 1.87
CA THR A 137 10.88 -2.88 2.57
C THR A 137 10.61 -2.81 4.08
N GLY A 138 11.24 -3.68 4.87
CA GLY A 138 10.95 -3.82 6.31
C GLY A 138 9.62 -4.54 6.62
N GLY A 139 9.01 -5.22 5.64
CA GLY A 139 7.78 -5.99 5.83
C GLY A 139 7.97 -7.27 6.65
N SER A 140 6.86 -7.87 7.09
CA SER A 140 6.84 -9.14 7.81
C SER A 140 5.95 -10.14 7.07
N ALA A 141 6.27 -11.43 7.18
CA ALA A 141 5.46 -12.51 6.63
C ALA A 141 4.12 -12.73 7.35
N ALA A 142 3.92 -12.06 8.49
CA ALA A 142 2.68 -12.10 9.26
C ALA A 142 2.36 -10.70 9.81
N GLN A 143 2.02 -9.77 8.92
CA GLN A 143 1.48 -8.47 9.34
C GLN A 143 0.07 -8.67 9.87
N ILE A 144 -0.25 -8.02 10.98
CA ILE A 144 -1.53 -8.15 11.68
C ILE A 144 -2.07 -6.75 11.94
N PHE A 145 -3.34 -6.55 11.58
CA PHE A 145 -4.14 -5.43 12.03
C PHE A 145 -5.29 -5.97 12.88
N GLU A 146 -5.44 -5.46 14.11
CA GLU A 146 -6.53 -5.82 15.02
C GLU A 146 -7.25 -4.57 15.51
N ILE A 147 -8.57 -4.67 15.59
CA ILE A 147 -9.44 -3.64 16.14
C ILE A 147 -10.45 -4.27 17.09
N THR A 148 -10.59 -3.68 18.26
CA THR A 148 -11.57 -4.10 19.28
C THR A 148 -12.62 -3.01 19.46
N SER A 149 -13.89 -3.38 19.38
CA SER A 149 -15.02 -2.48 19.59
C SER A 149 -16.05 -3.13 20.48
N ARG A 150 -16.69 -2.33 21.34
CA ARG A 150 -17.96 -2.72 21.95
C ARG A 150 -19.08 -2.52 20.94
N LEU A 151 -20.02 -3.46 20.89
CA LEU A 151 -21.28 -3.34 20.16
C LEU A 151 -22.31 -2.73 21.12
N GLU A 152 -22.52 -1.41 21.03
CA GLU A 152 -23.56 -0.69 21.80
C GLU A 152 -24.91 -0.79 21.12
#